data_AF-A0A6H9YYC8-F1
#
_entry.id   AF-A0A6H9YYC8-F1
#
_cell.length_a   1.000
_cell.length_b   1.000
_cell.length_c   1.000
_cell.angle_alpha   90.00
_cell.angle_beta   90.00
_cell.angle_gamma   90.00
#
_symmetry.space_group_name_H-M   'P 1'
#
loop_
_entity.id
_entity.type
_entity.pdbx_description
1 polymer ?
#
loop_
_entity_poly.entity_id
_entity_poly.type
_entity_poly.pdbx_seq_one_letter_code
_entity_poly.pdbx_strand_id
1 'polypeptide(L)'
;MPVQDPHIHLLKAARSLAECEFLLRQFSGEAAVPDLIAQARHHCDQAEQGPHDDTEAAATLAILRTVAATFALRHVVLSDVCCDFDDDDGTLLNGLGEHDNEGVSRPLAEQSVLAAEAALDADPHDALVPLYLGHAHTWTGDRDSAIAAYQEALRRAPDDHCARSALSYLHAPPAKAPQSEMSHPRHAFVLMRCAYWINNNEWEDALFLFTSVAEVRTHLTTVLGAGSNVGSRPDYLTGEDLDDEGAELALYIHRPGDPITMYDLNARLDEDTGTTSIDWTGIPVDESLEPPLPPGRPLRLLSRVCFSHDPGAM
;
A
#
# COMPACT_ATOMS: atom_id res chain seq x y z
N MET A 1 -12.71 28.31 -15.32
CA MET A 1 -11.57 27.39 -15.38
C MET A 1 -12.10 26.06 -15.88
N PRO A 2 -11.46 25.37 -16.85
CA PRO A 2 -11.90 24.03 -17.21
C PRO A 2 -11.81 23.14 -15.96
N VAL A 3 -12.89 22.43 -15.64
CA VAL A 3 -12.92 21.48 -14.52
C VAL A 3 -11.85 20.43 -14.82
N GLN A 4 -10.84 20.32 -13.95
CA GLN A 4 -9.80 19.31 -14.10
C GLN A 4 -10.40 17.93 -13.89
N ASP A 5 -9.91 16.96 -14.65
CA ASP A 5 -10.30 15.55 -14.52
C ASP A 5 -10.03 15.08 -13.07
N PRO A 6 -11.04 14.57 -12.34
CA PRO A 6 -10.88 14.13 -10.96
C PRO A 6 -9.81 13.03 -10.82
N HIS A 7 -9.57 12.21 -11.86
CA HIS A 7 -8.56 11.15 -11.83
C HIS A 7 -7.13 11.69 -11.63
N ILE A 8 -6.82 12.90 -12.12
CA ILE A 8 -5.52 13.55 -11.89
C ILE A 8 -5.31 13.82 -10.40
N HIS A 9 -6.37 14.22 -9.70
CA HIS A 9 -6.31 14.49 -8.28
C HIS A 9 -6.22 13.20 -7.45
N LEU A 10 -6.89 12.12 -7.86
CA LEU A 10 -6.73 10.81 -7.23
C LEU A 10 -5.28 10.30 -7.32
N LEU A 11 -4.66 10.41 -8.50
CA LEU A 11 -3.25 10.03 -8.70
C LEU A 11 -2.30 10.85 -7.82
N LYS A 12 -2.52 12.17 -7.71
CA LYS A 12 -1.71 13.03 -6.85
C LYS A 12 -1.89 12.72 -5.37
N ALA A 13 -3.11 12.46 -4.92
CA ALA A 13 -3.38 12.05 -3.55
C ALA A 13 -2.69 10.72 -3.23
N ALA A 14 -2.81 9.73 -4.12
CA ALA A 14 -2.14 8.45 -4.00
C ALA A 14 -0.62 8.60 -3.93
N ARG A 15 -0.02 9.47 -4.75
CA ARG A 15 1.43 9.75 -4.71
C ARG A 15 1.88 10.35 -3.38
N SER A 16 1.16 11.33 -2.85
CA SER A 16 1.47 11.89 -1.53
C SER A 16 1.39 10.84 -0.42
N LEU A 17 0.39 9.95 -0.49
CA LEU A 17 0.24 8.87 0.48
C LEU A 17 1.28 7.76 0.30
N ALA A 18 1.74 7.48 -0.92
CA ALA A 18 2.83 6.54 -1.15
C ALA A 18 4.12 7.02 -0.45
N GLU A 19 4.46 8.31 -0.57
CA GLU A 19 5.59 8.89 0.16
C GLU A 19 5.35 8.86 1.69
N CYS A 20 4.11 9.09 2.16
CA CYS A 20 3.79 8.90 3.58
C CYS A 20 4.02 7.47 4.06
N GLU A 21 3.61 6.46 3.30
CA GLU A 21 3.75 5.05 3.67
C GLU A 21 5.22 4.70 3.85
N PHE A 22 6.06 5.14 2.90
CA PHE A 22 7.50 4.99 2.99
C PHE A 22 8.09 5.66 4.23
N LEU A 23 7.80 6.96 4.43
CA LEU A 23 8.37 7.73 5.53
C LEU A 23 7.90 7.23 6.90
N LEU A 24 6.65 6.75 7.02
CA LEU A 24 6.13 6.17 8.27
C LEU A 24 6.72 4.79 8.58
N ARG A 25 7.44 4.17 7.64
CA ARG A 25 8.21 2.94 7.86
C ARG A 25 9.67 3.20 8.17
N GLN A 26 10.19 4.38 7.83
CA GLN A 26 11.56 4.77 8.11
C GLN A 26 11.60 5.77 9.27
N PHE A 27 12.32 5.45 10.35
CA PHE A 27 12.46 6.29 11.55
C PHE A 27 12.96 7.74 11.32
N SER A 28 13.39 8.12 10.10
CA SER A 28 13.97 9.42 9.79
C SER A 28 13.03 10.38 9.01
N GLY A 29 11.85 9.92 8.60
CA GLY A 29 10.98 10.63 7.64
C GLY A 29 9.81 11.42 8.22
N GLU A 30 9.57 11.34 9.52
CA GLU A 30 8.30 11.74 10.15
C GLU A 30 7.95 13.22 9.98
N ALA A 31 8.94 14.12 9.94
CA ALA A 31 8.70 15.56 9.86
C ALA A 31 7.96 16.03 8.59
N ALA A 32 8.07 15.29 7.48
CA ALA A 32 7.40 15.63 6.22
C ALA A 32 5.99 15.02 6.10
N VAL A 33 5.65 14.04 6.94
CA VAL A 33 4.39 13.29 6.86
C VAL A 33 3.15 14.20 7.01
N PRO A 34 3.07 15.16 7.95
CA PRO A 34 1.89 16.01 8.08
C PRO A 34 1.58 16.82 6.81
N ASP A 35 2.61 17.36 6.15
CA ASP A 35 2.46 18.13 4.92
C ASP A 35 1.99 17.26 3.75
N LEU A 36 2.50 16.03 3.65
CA LEU A 36 2.07 15.06 2.63
C LEU A 36 0.61 14.62 2.85
N ILE A 37 0.20 14.39 4.10
CA ILE A 37 -1.21 14.09 4.43
C ILE A 37 -2.10 15.28 4.06
N ALA A 38 -1.66 16.51 4.34
CA ALA A 38 -2.40 17.71 3.97
C ALA A 38 -2.54 17.86 2.43
N GLN A 39 -1.48 17.57 1.67
CA GLN A 39 -1.53 17.53 0.21
C GLN A 39 -2.49 16.46 -0.31
N ALA A 40 -2.45 15.24 0.26
CA ALA A 40 -3.35 14.16 -0.09
C ALA A 40 -4.82 14.54 0.14
N ARG A 41 -5.14 15.12 1.31
CA ARG A 41 -6.49 15.62 1.64
C ARG A 41 -6.94 16.72 0.68
N HIS A 42 -6.09 17.70 0.40
CA HIS A 42 -6.39 18.75 -0.56
C HIS A 42 -6.75 18.19 -1.94
N HIS A 43 -5.99 17.19 -2.42
CA HIS A 43 -6.30 16.54 -3.68
C HIS A 43 -7.56 15.69 -3.64
N CYS A 44 -7.85 15.01 -2.53
CA CYS A 44 -9.14 14.34 -2.33
C CYS A 44 -10.31 15.34 -2.45
N ASP A 45 -10.20 16.52 -1.83
CA ASP A 45 -11.24 17.55 -1.88
C ASP A 45 -11.41 18.14 -3.28
N GLN A 46 -10.33 18.23 -4.07
CA GLN A 46 -10.43 18.63 -5.48
C GLN A 46 -11.07 17.53 -6.35
N ALA A 47 -10.76 16.26 -6.09
CA ALA A 47 -11.41 15.14 -6.77
C ALA A 47 -12.92 15.07 -6.47
N GLU A 48 -13.33 15.40 -5.23
CA GLU A 48 -14.74 15.52 -4.81
C GLU A 48 -15.49 16.71 -5.44
N GLN A 49 -14.79 17.65 -6.07
CA GLN A 49 -15.44 18.78 -6.76
C GLN A 49 -15.64 18.51 -8.26
N GLY A 50 -15.08 17.41 -8.77
CA GLY A 50 -15.18 16.98 -10.16
C GLY A 50 -16.52 16.31 -10.48
N PRO A 51 -16.79 16.00 -11.77
CA PRO A 51 -17.96 15.21 -12.17
C PRO A 51 -17.94 13.81 -11.54
N HIS A 52 -19.07 13.37 -10.96
CA HIS A 52 -19.23 12.14 -10.16
C HIS A 52 -20.08 11.05 -10.82
N ASP A 53 -19.86 10.78 -12.10
CA ASP A 53 -20.58 9.70 -12.79
C ASP A 53 -19.88 8.34 -12.66
N ASP A 54 -18.69 8.30 -12.06
CA ASP A 54 -17.83 7.11 -11.93
C ASP A 54 -17.81 6.57 -10.49
N THR A 55 -18.41 5.39 -10.28
CA THR A 55 -18.46 4.71 -8.99
C THR A 55 -17.07 4.25 -8.50
N GLU A 56 -16.16 3.88 -9.40
CA GLU A 56 -14.81 3.44 -9.02
C GLU A 56 -13.93 4.62 -8.59
N ALA A 57 -14.11 5.79 -9.22
CA ALA A 57 -13.47 7.03 -8.75
C ALA A 57 -13.97 7.44 -7.35
N ALA A 58 -15.28 7.33 -7.09
CA ALA A 58 -15.86 7.62 -5.79
C ALA A 58 -15.35 6.64 -4.70
N ALA A 59 -15.30 5.34 -5.01
CA ALA A 59 -14.71 4.34 -4.13
C ALA A 59 -13.22 4.61 -3.86
N THR A 60 -12.45 4.92 -4.90
CA THR A 60 -11.03 5.24 -4.78
C THR A 60 -10.80 6.48 -3.91
N LEU A 61 -11.61 7.54 -4.09
CA LEU A 61 -11.58 8.73 -3.25
C LEU A 61 -11.84 8.39 -1.77
N ALA A 62 -12.87 7.59 -1.48
CA ALA A 62 -13.21 7.21 -0.11
C ALA A 62 -12.09 6.39 0.55
N ILE A 63 -11.45 5.48 -0.20
CA ILE A 63 -10.32 4.69 0.28
C ILE A 63 -9.10 5.58 0.52
N LEU A 64 -8.77 6.51 -0.38
CA LEU A 64 -7.66 7.45 -0.19
C LEU A 64 -7.89 8.33 1.06
N ARG A 65 -9.13 8.75 1.32
CA ARG A 65 -9.50 9.46 2.56
C ARG A 65 -9.30 8.60 3.80
N THR A 66 -9.65 7.31 3.72
CA THR A 66 -9.40 6.34 4.81
C THR A 66 -7.91 6.21 5.08
N VAL A 67 -7.09 6.01 4.03
CA VAL A 67 -5.64 5.93 4.15
C VAL A 67 -5.07 7.21 4.77
N ALA A 68 -5.49 8.39 4.31
CA ALA A 68 -5.03 9.67 4.85
C ALA A 68 -5.43 9.87 6.33
N ALA A 69 -6.62 9.41 6.74
CA ALA A 69 -7.05 9.45 8.14
C ALA A 69 -6.23 8.48 9.01
N THR A 70 -6.01 7.25 8.53
CA THR A 70 -5.20 6.25 9.23
C THR A 70 -3.74 6.67 9.35
N PHE A 71 -3.16 7.29 8.32
CA PHE A 71 -1.78 7.79 8.38
C PHE A 71 -1.63 8.99 9.30
N ALA A 72 -2.66 9.84 9.41
CA ALA A 72 -2.66 10.92 10.41
C ALA A 72 -2.69 10.35 11.83
N LEU A 73 -3.51 9.33 12.08
CA LEU A 73 -3.52 8.61 13.35
C LEU A 73 -2.16 7.96 13.61
N ARG A 74 -1.62 7.19 12.66
CA ARG A 74 -0.33 6.51 12.76
C ARG A 74 0.81 7.48 13.07
N HIS A 75 0.85 8.61 12.38
CA HIS A 75 1.85 9.65 12.65
C HIS A 75 1.79 10.12 14.10
N VAL A 76 0.63 10.55 14.60
CA VAL A 76 0.49 11.06 15.97
C VAL A 76 0.80 9.98 17.01
N VAL A 77 0.43 8.73 16.73
CA VAL A 77 0.75 7.59 17.58
C VAL A 77 2.27 7.39 17.70
N LEU A 78 3.00 7.50 16.59
CA LEU A 78 4.46 7.35 16.57
C LEU A 78 5.16 8.57 17.16
N SER A 79 4.75 9.79 16.79
CA SER A 79 5.47 11.03 17.11
C SER A 79 5.13 11.62 18.47
N ASP A 80 3.87 11.55 18.89
CA ASP A 80 3.36 12.30 20.04
C ASP A 80 3.05 11.34 21.20
N VAL A 81 2.36 10.24 20.92
CA VAL A 81 2.08 9.17 21.91
C VAL A 81 3.35 8.34 22.18
N CYS A 82 4.31 8.35 21.25
CA CYS A 82 5.58 7.62 21.33
C CYS A 82 5.38 6.11 21.56
N CYS A 83 4.49 5.50 20.79
CA CYS A 83 4.24 4.06 20.88
C CYS A 83 4.08 3.42 19.51
N ASP A 84 4.35 2.12 19.43
CA ASP A 84 4.27 1.40 18.18
C ASP A 84 2.82 1.29 17.72
N PHE A 85 2.60 1.69 16.47
CA PHE A 85 1.28 1.60 15.85
C PHE A 85 0.91 0.15 15.49
N ASP A 86 1.93 -0.68 15.21
CA ASP A 86 1.80 -2.01 14.63
C ASP A 86 2.33 -3.16 15.53
N ASP A 87 3.04 -2.89 16.64
CA ASP A 87 3.90 -3.88 17.33
C ASP A 87 3.33 -4.50 18.64
N ASP A 88 3.83 -5.72 18.90
CA ASP A 88 3.44 -6.75 19.87
C ASP A 88 3.68 -6.41 21.37
N ASP A 89 4.18 -5.20 21.67
CA ASP A 89 4.78 -4.84 22.97
C ASP A 89 3.83 -4.23 24.03
N GLY A 90 2.51 -4.23 23.82
CA GLY A 90 1.58 -4.15 24.95
C GLY A 90 0.80 -2.84 25.21
N THR A 91 0.68 -1.91 24.26
CA THR A 91 -0.25 -0.77 24.39
C THR A 91 -1.70 -1.15 24.01
N LEU A 92 -2.40 -1.89 24.87
CA LEU A 92 -3.76 -2.38 24.59
C LEU A 92 -4.73 -1.21 24.33
N LEU A 93 -5.50 -1.32 23.23
CA LEU A 93 -6.72 -0.54 22.98
C LEU A 93 -6.57 0.98 23.15
N ASN A 94 -5.50 1.62 22.65
CA ASN A 94 -5.12 3.05 22.83
C ASN A 94 -4.13 3.34 23.97
N GLY A 95 -3.42 2.34 24.53
CA GLY A 95 -2.50 2.60 25.66
C GLY A 95 -3.16 3.42 26.79
N LEU A 96 -4.48 3.18 27.00
CA LEU A 96 -5.59 4.08 27.42
C LEU A 96 -5.41 5.01 28.64
N GLY A 97 -4.25 5.03 29.26
CA GLY A 97 -3.95 6.00 30.30
C GLY A 97 -2.48 6.20 30.60
N GLU A 98 -1.57 5.38 30.07
CA GLU A 98 -0.14 5.54 30.32
C GLU A 98 0.54 6.39 29.25
N HIS A 99 0.17 6.22 27.97
CA HIS A 99 0.86 6.85 26.85
C HIS A 99 0.07 8.01 26.21
N ASP A 100 -1.24 7.89 26.02
CA ASP A 100 -2.08 8.95 25.44
C ASP A 100 -2.88 9.71 26.53
N ASN A 101 -2.17 10.31 27.48
CA ASN A 101 -2.77 11.06 28.59
C ASN A 101 -3.53 12.33 28.13
N GLU A 102 -3.11 12.93 27.01
CA GLU A 102 -3.73 14.11 26.40
C GLU A 102 -4.92 13.75 25.50
N GLY A 103 -5.07 12.46 25.13
CA GLY A 103 -6.14 11.98 24.27
C GLY A 103 -6.03 12.47 22.82
N VAL A 104 -4.80 12.69 22.34
CA VAL A 104 -4.53 13.26 21.01
C VAL A 104 -4.85 12.29 19.89
N SER A 105 -4.81 10.97 20.15
CA SER A 105 -5.11 9.95 19.16
C SER A 105 -6.61 9.82 18.90
N ARG A 106 -7.45 10.04 19.92
CA ARG A 106 -8.88 9.70 19.87
C ARG A 106 -9.65 10.43 18.76
N PRO A 107 -9.51 11.76 18.56
CA PRO A 107 -10.19 12.44 17.45
C PRO A 107 -9.77 11.92 16.08
N LEU A 108 -8.51 11.51 15.92
CA LEU A 108 -7.98 10.95 14.67
C LEU A 108 -8.48 9.52 14.45
N ALA A 109 -8.61 8.74 15.52
CA ALA A 109 -9.20 7.40 15.48
C ALA A 109 -10.68 7.46 15.09
N GLU A 110 -11.46 8.36 15.70
CA GLU A 110 -12.87 8.60 15.34
C GLU A 110 -13.00 9.08 13.88
N GLN A 111 -12.10 9.94 13.39
CA GLN A 111 -12.05 10.34 11.98
C GLN A 111 -11.73 9.15 11.06
N SER A 112 -10.80 8.27 11.46
CA SER A 112 -10.44 7.08 10.69
C SER A 112 -11.58 6.08 10.60
N VAL A 113 -12.35 5.87 11.69
CA VAL A 113 -13.58 5.05 11.67
C VAL A 113 -14.56 5.59 10.64
N LEU A 114 -14.90 6.89 10.70
CA LEU A 114 -15.88 7.49 9.79
C LEU A 114 -15.44 7.40 8.31
N ALA A 115 -14.15 7.61 8.04
CA ALA A 115 -13.62 7.48 6.68
C ALA A 115 -13.68 6.03 6.18
N ALA A 116 -13.32 5.06 7.03
CA ALA A 116 -13.34 3.64 6.71
C ALA A 116 -14.77 3.13 6.46
N GLU A 117 -15.74 3.54 7.28
CA GLU A 117 -17.16 3.21 7.07
C GLU A 117 -17.65 3.75 5.72
N ALA A 118 -17.35 5.01 5.39
CA ALA A 118 -17.69 5.60 4.10
C ALA A 118 -17.02 4.87 2.91
N ALA A 119 -15.78 4.39 3.09
CA ALA A 119 -15.09 3.60 2.08
C ALA A 119 -15.69 2.21 1.89
N LEU A 120 -16.16 1.56 2.96
CA LEU A 120 -16.88 0.28 2.86
C LEU A 120 -18.28 0.44 2.28
N ASP A 121 -18.95 1.57 2.51
CA ASP A 121 -20.21 1.90 1.84
C ASP A 121 -20.01 2.09 0.33
N ALA A 122 -18.91 2.73 -0.07
CA ALA A 122 -18.56 2.93 -1.47
C ALA A 122 -18.04 1.65 -2.15
N ASP A 123 -17.26 0.85 -1.43
CA ASP A 123 -16.76 -0.46 -1.87
C ASP A 123 -16.78 -1.50 -0.74
N PRO A 124 -17.85 -2.31 -0.67
CA PRO A 124 -18.02 -3.32 0.38
C PRO A 124 -16.99 -4.45 0.35
N HIS A 125 -16.20 -4.57 -0.73
CA HIS A 125 -15.29 -5.70 -0.96
C HIS A 125 -13.81 -5.32 -0.88
N ASP A 126 -13.48 -4.07 -0.53
CA ASP A 126 -12.10 -3.63 -0.45
C ASP A 126 -11.30 -4.39 0.64
N ALA A 127 -10.13 -4.92 0.31
CA ALA A 127 -9.34 -5.73 1.24
C ALA A 127 -8.53 -4.90 2.24
N LEU A 128 -8.26 -3.62 1.95
CA LEU A 128 -7.47 -2.74 2.79
C LEU A 128 -8.29 -2.18 3.95
N VAL A 129 -9.50 -1.70 3.66
CA VAL A 129 -10.27 -0.89 4.61
C VAL A 129 -10.60 -1.61 5.93
N PRO A 130 -10.97 -2.92 5.98
CA PRO A 130 -11.24 -3.59 7.25
C PRO A 130 -10.06 -3.62 8.22
N LEU A 131 -8.82 -3.71 7.73
CA LEU A 131 -7.64 -3.64 8.58
C LEU A 131 -7.56 -2.26 9.25
N TYR A 132 -7.76 -1.19 8.47
CA TYR A 132 -7.74 0.18 8.97
C TYR A 132 -8.88 0.49 9.93
N LEU A 133 -10.07 -0.05 9.66
CA LEU A 133 -11.19 0.03 10.60
C LEU A 133 -10.85 -0.68 11.92
N GLY A 134 -10.16 -1.82 11.87
CA GLY A 134 -9.65 -2.53 13.06
C GLY A 134 -8.65 -1.70 13.86
N HIS A 135 -7.67 -1.07 13.19
CA HIS A 135 -6.74 -0.15 13.85
C HIS A 135 -7.50 1.02 14.49
N ALA A 136 -8.40 1.67 13.75
CA ALA A 136 -9.18 2.79 14.25
C ALA A 136 -10.01 2.40 15.49
N HIS A 137 -10.71 1.27 15.46
CA HIS A 137 -11.46 0.79 16.63
C HIS A 137 -10.55 0.47 17.82
N THR A 138 -9.37 -0.11 17.57
CA THR A 138 -8.37 -0.34 18.62
C THR A 138 -8.00 0.97 19.31
N TRP A 139 -7.77 2.03 18.53
CA TRP A 139 -7.44 3.36 19.04
C TRP A 139 -8.62 4.14 19.63
N THR A 140 -9.87 3.80 19.30
CA THR A 140 -11.05 4.31 20.02
C THR A 140 -11.34 3.55 21.33
N GLY A 141 -10.67 2.42 21.58
CA GLY A 141 -10.91 1.53 22.71
C GLY A 141 -12.08 0.55 22.52
N ASP A 142 -12.70 0.52 21.33
CA ASP A 142 -13.79 -0.41 21.00
C ASP A 142 -13.24 -1.78 20.57
N ARG A 143 -12.95 -2.61 21.57
CA ARG A 143 -12.36 -3.95 21.38
C ARG A 143 -13.19 -4.86 20.49
N ASP A 144 -14.51 -4.89 20.69
CA ASP A 144 -15.36 -5.85 20.00
C ASP A 144 -15.47 -5.51 18.52
N SER A 145 -15.61 -4.22 18.19
CA SER A 145 -15.59 -3.74 16.81
C SER A 145 -14.21 -3.94 16.15
N ALA A 146 -13.12 -3.74 16.89
CA ALA A 146 -11.76 -4.01 16.39
C ALA A 146 -11.58 -5.49 16.00
N ILE A 147 -11.97 -6.42 16.88
CA ILE A 147 -11.90 -7.86 16.60
C ILE A 147 -12.71 -8.22 15.36
N ALA A 148 -13.94 -7.70 15.24
CA ALA A 148 -14.79 -7.95 14.08
C ALA A 148 -14.14 -7.46 12.78
N ALA A 149 -13.57 -6.25 12.79
CA ALA A 149 -12.92 -5.66 11.62
C ALA A 149 -11.65 -6.42 11.20
N TYR A 150 -10.78 -6.84 12.13
CA TYR A 150 -9.61 -7.65 11.78
C TYR A 150 -9.97 -9.06 11.31
N GLN A 151 -11.01 -9.68 11.86
CA GLN A 151 -11.53 -10.95 11.34
C GLN A 151 -12.02 -10.81 9.91
N GLU A 152 -12.68 -9.70 9.58
CA GLU A 152 -13.08 -9.37 8.22
C GLU A 152 -11.88 -9.08 7.31
N ALA A 153 -10.85 -8.41 7.80
CA ALA A 153 -9.58 -8.22 7.08
C ALA A 153 -8.97 -9.58 6.69
N LEU A 154 -8.87 -10.53 7.63
CA LEU A 154 -8.37 -11.89 7.34
C LEU A 154 -9.30 -12.72 6.46
N ARG A 155 -10.61 -12.42 6.44
CA ARG A 155 -11.53 -13.06 5.51
C ARG A 155 -11.23 -12.64 4.06
N ARG A 156 -10.84 -11.39 3.85
CA ARG A 156 -10.52 -10.81 2.52
C ARG A 156 -9.06 -11.04 2.10
N ALA A 157 -8.14 -11.02 3.06
CA ALA A 157 -6.70 -11.25 2.88
C ALA A 157 -6.20 -12.25 3.95
N PRO A 158 -6.33 -13.57 3.71
CA PRO A 158 -6.00 -14.61 4.70
C PRO A 158 -4.52 -14.66 5.12
N ASP A 159 -3.64 -14.09 4.30
CA ASP A 159 -2.20 -14.00 4.51
C ASP A 159 -1.77 -12.69 5.21
N ASP A 160 -2.71 -11.82 5.58
CA ASP A 160 -2.41 -10.55 6.23
C ASP A 160 -1.84 -10.76 7.64
N HIS A 161 -0.53 -10.55 7.80
CA HIS A 161 0.11 -10.76 9.10
C HIS A 161 -0.21 -9.65 10.09
N CYS A 162 -0.46 -8.41 9.64
CA CYS A 162 -0.84 -7.31 10.53
C CYS A 162 -2.17 -7.60 11.22
N ALA A 163 -3.19 -8.02 10.45
CA ALA A 163 -4.49 -8.39 11.02
C ALA A 163 -4.38 -9.60 11.98
N ARG A 164 -3.54 -10.58 11.64
CA ARG A 164 -3.31 -11.77 12.48
C ARG A 164 -2.59 -11.42 13.78
N SER A 165 -1.56 -10.57 13.74
CA SER A 165 -0.87 -10.06 14.93
C SER A 165 -1.81 -9.26 15.80
N ALA A 166 -2.59 -8.34 15.22
CA ALA A 166 -3.58 -7.55 15.96
C ALA A 166 -4.63 -8.42 16.68
N LEU A 167 -5.12 -9.50 16.04
CA LEU A 167 -6.02 -10.45 16.71
C LEU A 167 -5.34 -11.25 17.84
N SER A 168 -4.10 -11.72 17.60
CA SER A 168 -3.31 -12.40 18.63
C SER A 168 -3.13 -11.51 19.87
N TYR A 169 -2.82 -10.25 19.62
CA TYR A 169 -2.67 -9.21 20.61
C TYR A 169 -3.98 -8.90 21.35
N LEU A 170 -5.11 -8.89 20.64
CA LEU A 170 -6.45 -8.83 21.22
C LEU A 170 -6.94 -10.19 21.76
N HIS A 171 -6.07 -11.18 21.95
CA HIS A 171 -6.38 -12.51 22.46
C HIS A 171 -7.61 -13.15 21.80
N ALA A 172 -7.82 -12.84 20.52
CA ALA A 172 -8.93 -13.29 19.72
C ALA A 172 -8.41 -14.30 18.69
N PRO A 173 -9.08 -15.45 18.51
CA PRO A 173 -8.69 -16.36 17.46
C PRO A 173 -8.95 -15.73 16.09
N PRO A 174 -8.09 -16.00 15.08
CA PRO A 174 -8.44 -15.68 13.70
C PRO A 174 -9.76 -16.39 13.34
N ALA A 175 -10.58 -15.74 12.51
CA ALA A 175 -11.78 -16.37 12.00
C ALA A 175 -11.42 -17.68 11.29
N LYS A 176 -12.25 -18.72 11.42
CA LYS A 176 -12.12 -19.92 10.59
C LYS A 176 -12.39 -19.51 9.14
N ALA A 177 -11.33 -19.40 8.34
CA ALA A 177 -11.44 -18.99 6.95
C ALA A 177 -12.35 -19.99 6.19
N PRO A 178 -13.41 -19.55 5.51
CA PRO A 178 -13.91 -20.31 4.37
C PRO A 178 -12.79 -20.38 3.33
N GLN A 179 -12.50 -21.59 2.84
CA GLN A 179 -11.59 -21.75 1.72
C GLN A 179 -12.21 -21.06 0.50
N SER A 180 -11.55 -20.03 0.00
CA SER A 180 -11.76 -19.45 -1.32
C SER A 180 -13.16 -18.90 -1.57
N GLU A 181 -13.41 -17.67 -1.11
CA GLU A 181 -14.38 -16.79 -1.76
C GLU A 181 -13.89 -15.34 -1.55
N MET A 182 -13.14 -14.86 -2.55
CA MET A 182 -12.57 -13.51 -2.70
C MET A 182 -11.24 -13.20 -1.99
N SER A 183 -10.16 -13.85 -2.44
CA SER A 183 -8.77 -13.49 -2.08
C SER A 183 -8.08 -12.58 -3.11
N HIS A 184 -8.82 -12.13 -4.13
CA HIS A 184 -8.25 -11.54 -5.33
C HIS A 184 -8.94 -10.21 -5.65
N PRO A 185 -8.17 -9.12 -5.87
CA PRO A 185 -8.74 -7.82 -6.25
C PRO A 185 -9.66 -7.93 -7.46
N ARG A 186 -10.70 -7.08 -7.53
CA ARG A 186 -11.61 -7.04 -8.69
C ARG A 186 -10.94 -6.52 -9.97
N HIS A 187 -9.74 -5.96 -9.84
CA HIS A 187 -9.00 -5.31 -10.90
C HIS A 187 -7.75 -6.09 -11.26
N ALA A 188 -7.36 -6.01 -12.52
CA ALA A 188 -6.09 -6.51 -13.00
C ALA A 188 -4.98 -5.50 -12.63
N PHE A 189 -3.82 -6.04 -12.27
CA PHE A 189 -2.64 -5.25 -11.90
C PHE A 189 -1.38 -6.07 -12.09
N VAL A 190 -0.25 -5.37 -12.05
CA VAL A 190 1.08 -5.97 -12.06
C VAL A 190 1.79 -5.59 -10.78
N LEU A 191 2.34 -6.58 -10.06
CA LEU A 191 3.16 -6.35 -8.89
C LEU A 191 4.58 -6.81 -9.20
N MET A 192 5.54 -5.91 -9.13
CA MET A 192 6.96 -6.25 -9.15
C MET A 192 7.45 -6.30 -7.71
N ARG A 193 8.02 -7.44 -7.32
CA ARG A 193 8.69 -7.64 -6.03
C ARG A 193 10.17 -7.67 -6.26
N CYS A 194 10.92 -6.89 -5.49
CA CYS A 194 12.36 -7.04 -5.39
C CYS A 194 12.71 -7.36 -3.95
N ALA A 195 13.19 -8.58 -3.71
CA ALA A 195 13.71 -8.97 -2.40
C ALA A 195 15.20 -8.68 -2.37
N TYR A 196 15.70 -8.01 -1.33
CA TYR A 196 17.12 -7.68 -1.20
C TYR A 196 17.57 -7.85 0.24
N TRP A 197 18.88 -8.05 0.42
CA TRP A 197 19.47 -8.17 1.75
C TRP A 197 19.61 -6.79 2.38
N ILE A 198 19.04 -6.62 3.58
CA ILE A 198 19.31 -5.43 4.41
C ILE A 198 20.43 -5.68 5.43
N ASN A 199 20.66 -6.94 5.77
CA ASN A 199 21.83 -7.42 6.52
C ASN A 199 22.01 -8.93 6.27
N ASN A 200 23.09 -9.55 6.77
CA ASN A 200 23.43 -10.95 6.50
C ASN A 200 22.37 -12.01 6.86
N ASN A 201 21.32 -11.65 7.61
CA ASN A 201 20.31 -12.59 8.09
C ASN A 201 18.87 -12.16 7.74
N GLU A 202 18.69 -11.03 7.06
CA GLU A 202 17.38 -10.42 6.90
C GLU A 202 17.18 -9.90 5.47
N TRP A 203 16.07 -10.33 4.89
CA TRP A 203 15.58 -9.90 3.60
C TRP A 203 14.51 -8.84 3.79
N GLU A 204 14.52 -7.83 2.93
CA GLU A 204 13.41 -6.90 2.78
C GLU A 204 12.80 -7.03 1.38
N ASP A 205 11.48 -6.86 1.29
CA ASP A 205 10.75 -6.81 0.04
C ASP A 205 10.36 -5.36 -0.30
N ALA A 206 10.89 -4.85 -1.41
CA ALA A 206 10.33 -3.70 -2.10
C ALA A 206 9.22 -4.15 -3.05
N LEU A 207 8.06 -3.50 -2.97
CA LEU A 207 6.87 -3.83 -3.76
C LEU A 207 6.46 -2.63 -4.61
N PHE A 208 6.39 -2.84 -5.92
CA PHE A 208 6.00 -1.82 -6.89
C PHE A 208 4.75 -2.28 -7.62
N LEU A 209 3.65 -1.53 -7.46
CA LEU A 209 2.38 -1.81 -8.12
C LEU A 209 2.31 -1.02 -9.43
N PHE A 210 1.91 -1.65 -10.51
CA PHE A 210 1.77 -1.05 -11.83
C PHE A 210 0.42 -1.42 -12.45
N THR A 211 -0.01 -0.62 -13.43
CA THR A 211 -1.26 -0.85 -14.16
C THR A 211 -1.04 -1.66 -15.44
N SER A 212 0.20 -1.73 -15.93
CA SER A 212 0.57 -2.53 -17.09
C SER A 212 1.98 -3.09 -17.01
N VAL A 213 2.25 -4.15 -17.78
CA VAL A 213 3.61 -4.72 -17.91
C VAL A 213 4.54 -3.77 -18.66
N ALA A 214 4.01 -2.95 -19.57
CA ALA A 214 4.80 -1.96 -20.30
C ALA A 214 5.42 -0.90 -19.37
N GLU A 215 4.72 -0.51 -18.31
CA GLU A 215 5.25 0.38 -17.26
C GLU A 215 6.42 -0.27 -16.51
N VAL A 216 6.30 -1.55 -16.16
CA VAL A 216 7.40 -2.31 -15.52
C VAL A 216 8.63 -2.36 -16.41
N ARG A 217 8.45 -2.68 -17.71
CA ARG A 217 9.55 -2.68 -18.68
C ARG A 217 10.24 -1.32 -18.75
N THR A 218 9.46 -0.24 -18.72
CA THR A 218 9.98 1.13 -18.79
C THR A 218 10.77 1.45 -17.51
N HIS A 219 10.22 1.15 -16.35
CA HIS A 219 10.90 1.31 -15.05
C HIS A 219 12.23 0.55 -15.01
N LEU A 220 12.23 -0.75 -15.35
CA LEU A 220 13.43 -1.58 -15.30
C LEU A 220 14.46 -1.19 -16.37
N THR A 221 14.05 -0.71 -17.54
CA THR A 221 14.99 -0.18 -18.55
C THR A 221 15.73 1.06 -18.02
N THR A 222 15.04 1.91 -17.25
CA THR A 222 15.66 3.08 -16.62
C THR A 222 16.60 2.68 -15.48
N VAL A 223 16.19 1.74 -14.63
CA VAL A 223 16.97 1.26 -13.49
C VAL A 223 18.22 0.48 -13.91
N LEU A 224 18.11 -0.39 -14.92
CA LEU A 224 19.22 -1.21 -15.43
C LEU A 224 20.11 -0.48 -16.45
N GLY A 225 19.74 0.73 -16.87
CA GLY A 225 20.48 1.50 -17.86
C GLY A 225 21.86 1.98 -17.34
N ALA A 226 22.89 1.87 -18.18
CA ALA A 226 24.26 2.23 -17.83
C ALA A 226 24.40 3.67 -17.27
N GLY A 227 24.83 3.78 -16.01
CA GLY A 227 25.19 5.05 -15.38
C GLY A 227 24.08 5.75 -14.60
N SER A 228 23.02 5.03 -14.18
CA SER A 228 22.00 5.57 -13.30
C SER A 228 22.56 5.79 -11.88
N ASN A 229 23.27 6.90 -11.68
CA ASN A 229 23.55 7.45 -10.36
C ASN A 229 22.24 8.07 -9.82
N VAL A 230 21.21 7.22 -9.66
CA VAL A 230 19.95 7.58 -9.02
C VAL A 230 20.33 7.81 -7.57
N GLY A 231 20.40 9.07 -7.16
CA GLY A 231 20.88 9.46 -5.84
C GLY A 231 20.22 8.61 -4.75
N SER A 232 21.04 8.10 -3.84
CA SER A 232 20.71 7.17 -2.76
C SER A 232 19.43 7.57 -2.02
N ARG A 233 18.30 7.02 -2.47
CA ARG A 233 17.04 6.96 -1.72
C ARG A 233 16.75 5.45 -1.57
N PRO A 234 16.54 4.94 -0.35
CA PRO A 234 16.39 3.50 -0.09
C PRO A 234 15.25 2.79 -0.86
N ASP A 235 14.36 3.55 -1.48
CA ASP A 235 13.19 3.08 -2.23
C ASP A 235 13.41 2.87 -3.74
N TYR A 236 14.56 3.26 -4.27
CA TYR A 236 14.85 3.10 -5.69
C TYR A 236 15.91 2.04 -5.84
N LEU A 237 15.53 0.90 -6.44
CA LEU A 237 16.48 -0.05 -6.99
C LEU A 237 17.46 0.73 -7.85
N THR A 238 18.72 0.77 -7.44
CA THR A 238 19.81 1.25 -8.28
C THR A 238 20.35 0.08 -9.10
N GLY A 239 21.03 0.36 -10.22
CA GLY A 239 21.75 -0.69 -10.94
C GLY A 239 22.74 -1.44 -10.06
N GLU A 240 23.35 -0.76 -9.07
CA GLU A 240 24.26 -1.36 -8.10
C GLU A 240 23.56 -2.34 -7.14
N ASP A 241 22.30 -2.10 -6.76
CA ASP A 241 21.51 -3.00 -5.88
C ASP A 241 21.10 -4.30 -6.59
N LEU A 242 21.05 -4.30 -7.93
CA LEU A 242 20.79 -5.49 -8.75
C LEU A 242 22.08 -6.24 -9.09
N ASP A 243 23.23 -5.56 -9.01
CA ASP A 243 24.56 -6.11 -9.26
C ASP A 243 25.20 -6.73 -7.99
N ASP A 244 24.79 -6.30 -6.79
CA ASP A 244 25.27 -6.87 -5.51
C ASP A 244 24.57 -8.21 -5.20
N GLU A 245 25.36 -9.19 -4.73
CA GLU A 245 25.04 -10.62 -4.61
C GLU A 245 23.68 -10.93 -3.93
N GLY A 246 22.57 -10.92 -4.67
CA GLY A 246 21.36 -11.66 -4.30
C GLY A 246 20.01 -10.96 -4.32
N ALA A 247 19.80 -9.83 -5.02
CA ALA A 247 18.44 -9.29 -5.18
C ALA A 247 17.56 -10.24 -6.02
N GLU A 248 16.40 -10.67 -5.51
CA GLU A 248 15.43 -11.52 -6.22
C GLU A 248 14.28 -10.66 -6.79
N LEU A 249 14.27 -10.51 -8.11
CA LEU A 249 13.28 -9.79 -8.88
C LEU A 249 12.23 -10.75 -9.46
N ALA A 250 10.98 -10.55 -9.05
CA ALA A 250 9.85 -11.33 -9.52
C ALA A 250 8.70 -10.42 -9.99
N LEU A 251 8.05 -10.83 -11.08
CA LEU A 251 6.90 -10.15 -11.66
C LEU A 251 5.65 -11.00 -11.46
N TYR A 252 4.64 -10.43 -10.82
CA TYR A 252 3.34 -11.06 -10.63
C TYR A 252 2.30 -10.33 -11.45
N ILE A 253 1.59 -11.05 -12.32
CA ILE A 253 0.47 -10.52 -13.08
C ILE A 253 -0.82 -11.12 -12.54
N HIS A 254 -1.69 -10.25 -12.04
CA HIS A 254 -3.00 -10.61 -11.53
C HIS A 254 -4.07 -10.25 -12.56
N ARG A 255 -4.94 -11.22 -12.89
CA ARG A 255 -6.17 -11.01 -13.67
C ARG A 255 -7.35 -11.55 -12.87
N PRO A 256 -8.45 -10.79 -12.71
CA PRO A 256 -9.61 -11.25 -11.97
C PRO A 256 -10.18 -12.56 -12.55
N GLY A 257 -10.30 -13.59 -11.71
CA GLY A 257 -10.79 -14.90 -12.09
C GLY A 257 -9.72 -15.91 -12.52
N ASP A 258 -8.48 -15.47 -12.72
CA ASP A 258 -7.35 -16.34 -13.04
C ASP A 258 -6.38 -16.47 -11.86
N PRO A 259 -5.62 -17.58 -11.75
CA PRO A 259 -4.49 -17.65 -10.84
C PRO A 259 -3.45 -16.58 -11.15
N ILE A 260 -2.78 -16.05 -10.12
CA ILE A 260 -1.66 -15.11 -10.29
C ILE A 260 -0.53 -15.80 -11.05
N THR A 261 -0.11 -15.20 -12.17
CA THR A 261 1.04 -15.67 -12.95
C THR A 261 2.31 -15.01 -12.42
N MET A 262 3.31 -15.80 -12.07
CA MET A 262 4.63 -15.32 -11.63
C MET A 262 5.68 -15.55 -12.72
N TYR A 263 6.51 -14.54 -12.97
CA TYR A 263 7.70 -14.62 -13.79
C TYR A 263 8.94 -14.27 -12.97
N ASP A 264 9.91 -15.17 -12.95
CA ASP A 264 11.24 -14.93 -12.40
C ASP A 264 12.01 -14.05 -13.41
N LEU A 265 12.29 -12.80 -13.02
CA LEU A 265 12.99 -11.85 -13.89
C LEU A 265 14.51 -12.02 -13.81
N ASN A 266 15.06 -12.54 -12.71
CA ASN A 266 16.49 -12.84 -12.58
C ASN A 266 16.91 -13.92 -13.58
N ALA A 267 16.10 -14.97 -13.73
CA ALA A 267 16.35 -16.04 -14.70
C ALA A 267 16.29 -15.56 -16.16
N ARG A 268 15.94 -14.29 -16.39
CA ARG A 268 15.76 -13.66 -17.70
C ARG A 268 16.72 -12.48 -17.92
N LEU A 269 17.67 -12.26 -17.02
CA LEU A 269 18.71 -11.26 -17.22
C LEU A 269 19.67 -11.73 -18.33
N ASP A 270 19.92 -10.84 -19.29
CA ASP A 270 20.91 -11.00 -20.34
C ASP A 270 22.04 -9.99 -20.10
N GLU A 271 23.25 -10.50 -19.88
CA GLU A 271 24.48 -9.74 -19.58
C GLU A 271 25.35 -9.53 -20.83
N ASP A 272 24.74 -9.35 -22.01
CA ASP A 272 25.52 -9.16 -23.23
C ASP A 272 26.02 -7.71 -23.36
N THR A 273 27.34 -7.53 -23.54
CA THR A 273 27.99 -6.26 -23.92
C THR A 273 27.91 -5.08 -22.94
N GLY A 274 27.77 -5.32 -21.63
CA GLY A 274 27.92 -4.29 -20.59
C GLY A 274 26.67 -3.44 -20.35
N THR A 275 25.49 -3.91 -20.76
CA THR A 275 24.19 -3.38 -20.35
C THR A 275 23.32 -4.53 -19.92
N THR A 276 22.94 -4.58 -18.65
CA THR A 276 22.03 -5.59 -18.12
C THR A 276 20.63 -5.35 -18.69
N SER A 277 20.03 -6.37 -19.30
CA SER A 277 18.69 -6.28 -19.87
C SER A 277 17.84 -7.51 -19.54
N ILE A 278 16.52 -7.42 -19.70
CA ILE A 278 15.59 -8.52 -19.38
C ILE A 278 15.00 -9.08 -20.68
N ASP A 279 15.02 -10.40 -20.83
CA ASP A 279 14.27 -11.11 -21.87
C ASP A 279 12.77 -11.11 -21.55
N TRP A 280 12.02 -10.30 -22.30
CA TRP A 280 10.56 -10.18 -22.18
C TRP A 280 9.80 -11.24 -22.99
N THR A 281 10.50 -12.18 -23.65
CA THR A 281 9.87 -13.22 -24.47
C THR A 281 8.90 -14.06 -23.64
N GLY A 282 7.63 -14.10 -24.08
CA GLY A 282 6.56 -14.82 -23.38
C GLY A 282 5.96 -14.09 -22.17
N ILE A 283 6.40 -12.85 -21.87
CA ILE A 283 5.68 -11.94 -20.99
C ILE A 283 4.71 -11.12 -21.83
N PRO A 284 3.43 -10.98 -21.44
CA PRO A 284 2.43 -10.22 -22.20
C PRO A 284 2.61 -8.70 -22.03
N VAL A 285 3.68 -8.13 -22.60
CA VAL A 285 4.03 -6.71 -22.39
C VAL A 285 3.02 -5.74 -22.99
N ASP A 286 2.49 -6.07 -24.17
CA ASP A 286 1.59 -5.21 -24.94
C ASP A 286 0.10 -5.55 -24.72
N GLU A 287 -0.21 -6.44 -23.77
CA GLU A 287 -1.58 -6.83 -23.46
C GLU A 287 -2.23 -5.85 -22.46
N SER A 288 -3.45 -5.38 -22.76
CA SER A 288 -4.25 -4.61 -21.79
C SER A 288 -4.71 -5.52 -20.66
N LEU A 289 -4.65 -5.01 -19.43
CA LEU A 289 -5.09 -5.71 -18.23
C LEU A 289 -6.50 -5.23 -17.87
N GLU A 290 -7.46 -6.14 -17.92
CA GLU A 290 -8.88 -5.84 -17.76
C GLU A 290 -9.52 -6.64 -16.61
N PRO A 291 -10.46 -6.05 -15.85
CA PRO A 291 -10.71 -4.60 -15.76
C PRO A 291 -9.51 -3.86 -15.13
N PRO A 292 -9.19 -2.64 -15.56
CA PRO A 292 -8.00 -1.92 -15.11
C PRO A 292 -8.14 -1.49 -13.66
N LEU A 293 -7.01 -1.36 -12.98
CA LEU A 293 -6.95 -0.74 -11.66
C LEU A 293 -7.34 0.75 -11.77
N PRO A 294 -8.30 1.25 -10.98
CA PRO A 294 -8.71 2.65 -11.05
C PRO A 294 -7.54 3.61 -10.70
N PRO A 295 -7.48 4.81 -11.31
CA PRO A 295 -6.41 5.77 -11.05
C PRO A 295 -6.25 6.11 -9.57
N GLY A 296 -5.07 5.87 -9.01
CA GLY A 296 -4.73 6.15 -7.62
C GLY A 296 -5.27 5.13 -6.62
N ARG A 297 -5.90 4.03 -7.05
CA ARG A 297 -6.42 2.99 -6.15
C ARG A 297 -5.28 2.26 -5.42
N PRO A 298 -5.15 2.39 -4.09
CA PRO A 298 -4.21 1.58 -3.34
C PRO A 298 -4.76 0.16 -3.20
N LEU A 299 -3.84 -0.81 -3.11
CA LEU A 299 -4.16 -2.22 -2.84
C LEU A 299 -3.44 -2.70 -1.59
N ARG A 300 -4.09 -3.59 -0.85
CA ARG A 300 -3.45 -4.36 0.23
C ARG A 300 -2.90 -5.65 -0.35
N LEU A 301 -1.58 -5.77 -0.47
CA LEU A 301 -0.91 -6.93 -1.06
C LEU A 301 0.29 -7.33 -0.19
N LEU A 302 0.46 -8.62 0.10
CA LEU A 302 1.57 -9.14 0.93
C LEU A 302 1.72 -8.37 2.26
N SER A 303 0.59 -8.00 2.87
CA SER A 303 0.55 -7.18 4.08
C SER A 303 1.26 -5.82 3.95
N ARG A 304 1.29 -5.24 2.74
CA ARG A 304 1.71 -3.85 2.46
C ARG A 304 0.59 -3.09 1.78
N VAL A 305 0.57 -1.78 1.97
CA VAL A 305 -0.29 -0.90 1.19
C VAL A 305 0.49 -0.43 -0.02
N CYS A 306 0.11 -0.93 -1.19
CA CYS A 306 0.80 -0.66 -2.44
C CYS A 306 0.04 0.40 -3.22
N PHE A 307 0.77 1.41 -3.70
CA PHE A 307 0.27 2.45 -4.58
C PHE A 307 0.85 2.27 -5.98
N SER A 308 0.10 2.67 -7.01
CA SER A 308 0.59 2.64 -8.39
C SER A 308 1.87 3.48 -8.53
N HIS A 309 2.95 2.86 -8.98
CA HIS A 309 4.22 3.49 -9.25
C HIS A 309 4.14 4.30 -10.56
N ASP A 310 4.62 5.54 -10.53
CA ASP A 310 4.73 6.39 -11.71
C ASP A 310 6.18 6.41 -12.21
N PRO A 311 6.54 5.64 -13.26
CA PRO A 311 7.90 5.61 -13.78
C PRO A 311 8.33 6.94 -14.42
N GLY A 312 7.41 7.88 -14.70
CA GLY A 312 7.69 9.19 -15.28
C GLY A 312 7.99 10.29 -14.26
N ALA A 313 7.96 9.97 -12.97
CA ALA A 313 8.23 10.91 -11.88
C ALA A 313 9.72 11.09 -11.54
N MET A 314 10.62 10.42 -12.30
CA MET A 314 12.08 10.49 -12.19
C MET A 314 12.68 11.74 -12.85
#